data_AF-M9RH85-F1
#
_entry.id   AF-M9RH85-F1
#
_cell.length_a   1.000
_cell.length_b   1.000
_cell.length_c   1.000
_cell.angle_alpha   90.00
_cell.angle_beta   90.00
_cell.angle_gamma   90.00
#
_symmetry.space_group_name_H-M   'P 1'
#
loop_
_entity.id
_entity.type
_entity.pdbx_description
1 polymer ?
#
loop_
_entity_poly.entity_id
_entity_poly.type
_entity_poly.pdbx_seq_one_letter_code
_entity_poly.pdbx_strand_id
1 'polypeptide(L)'
;MIVMRQLQTAPIQISVRFKIPNPWPHDAMRGHGAFFERALYSTVDQMLKVSPNGDQNVLFSGLDAPVLLKNAEALLPVLEQVLPSWPFTLTQENCAPAPCMTITGDGPDTYLCQTGDPDQPARRWDAVNAVCEMVVALAWAQIQSNPSWLCLHCAAVEFRGRLVLFPNRRRSGKSTLTAVLAQRGYRVFTDDFLPVQIDDKGAMFGVANGINPRLRLPLPDSFSDDFRSWVDRCAAFENAQYGYLAISSLAARGSMLPIGAIVVLDRQDDDKDPNLHDISSVDLLDDLITQNFARLAHSGRILMASHAVTQSAARYRLNYSDAEQAADFLELQFLSWPKPVTYVPLHALPSQSVALISAMQNEQPVFDPELTYQRAHGTIQACVDEQLYVSDGHGLGIHRLNPGSSVIWSILEEHMNLVEITDLLSVAFPDECTTRIKTDCAKTLQQFVQSHLIVPACSLEEKVG
;
A
#
# COMPACT_ATOMS: atom_id res chain seq x y z
N MET A 1 -38.54 3.40 -2.00
CA MET A 1 -38.53 3.02 -0.56
C MET A 1 -37.20 2.47 -0.04
N ILE A 2 -36.33 1.84 -0.87
CA ILE A 2 -35.00 1.38 -0.42
C ILE A 2 -33.95 2.51 -0.41
N VAL A 3 -34.13 3.56 -1.23
CA VAL A 3 -33.31 4.79 -1.24
C VAL A 3 -33.48 5.62 0.06
N MET A 4 -34.55 5.42 0.82
CA MET A 4 -34.96 6.29 1.94
C MET A 4 -34.29 6.00 3.29
N ARG A 5 -33.43 4.98 3.42
CA ARG A 5 -32.63 4.79 4.65
C ARG A 5 -31.24 5.44 4.60
N GLN A 6 -30.86 6.09 3.50
CA GLN A 6 -29.48 6.54 3.26
C GLN A 6 -29.21 8.05 3.41
N LEU A 7 -30.19 8.83 3.90
CA LEU A 7 -29.93 10.16 4.49
C LEU A 7 -29.62 10.08 6.01
N GLN A 8 -29.50 8.87 6.56
CA GLN A 8 -28.99 8.67 7.92
C GLN A 8 -27.45 8.75 7.92
N THR A 9 -26.96 9.95 8.18
CA THR A 9 -25.75 10.26 8.97
C THR A 9 -24.58 9.29 8.80
N ALA A 10 -23.93 9.36 7.64
CA ALA A 10 -22.48 9.32 7.64
C ALA A 10 -22.00 10.61 6.98
N PRO A 11 -20.99 11.32 7.51
CA PRO A 11 -20.27 12.30 6.69
C PRO A 11 -19.83 11.63 5.37
N ILE A 12 -19.33 12.39 4.37
CA ILE A 12 -18.50 11.78 3.32
C ILE A 12 -17.56 10.80 4.04
N GLN A 13 -17.59 9.52 3.67
CA GLN A 13 -16.58 8.59 4.18
C GLN A 13 -15.30 9.05 3.52
N ILE A 14 -14.56 9.91 4.22
CA ILE A 14 -13.23 10.33 3.83
C ILE A 14 -12.34 9.11 4.03
N SER A 15 -12.38 8.18 3.08
CA SER A 15 -11.42 7.11 2.93
C SER A 15 -10.16 7.72 2.34
N VAL A 16 -9.14 7.90 3.18
CA VAL A 16 -7.82 8.43 2.85
C VAL A 16 -7.82 9.91 2.43
N ARG A 17 -8.05 10.80 3.40
CA ARG A 17 -7.33 12.10 3.37
C ARG A 17 -5.87 11.76 3.62
N PHE A 18 -4.98 12.16 2.72
CA PHE A 18 -3.53 12.10 2.93
C PHE A 18 -3.14 13.17 3.96
N LYS A 19 -3.64 13.03 5.19
CA LYS A 19 -3.11 13.73 6.34
C LYS A 19 -1.68 13.19 6.50
N ILE A 20 -0.70 14.05 6.76
CA ILE A 20 0.62 13.60 7.21
C ILE A 20 0.48 13.32 8.72
N PRO A 21 0.26 12.06 9.14
CA PRO A 21 0.82 11.67 10.44
C PRO A 21 1.48 10.28 10.41
N ASN A 22 2.43 10.14 11.33
CA ASN A 22 3.21 8.99 11.81
C ASN A 22 2.91 7.60 11.17
N PRO A 23 3.94 6.86 10.71
CA PRO A 23 3.77 5.71 9.81
C PRO A 23 3.11 4.46 10.40
N TRP A 24 2.80 4.38 11.69
CA TRP A 24 2.08 3.24 12.29
C TRP A 24 1.26 3.65 13.52
N PRO A 25 0.13 2.98 13.83
CA PRO A 25 -0.53 3.10 15.13
C PRO A 25 0.34 2.47 16.23
N HIS A 26 0.60 3.25 17.27
CA HIS A 26 1.54 3.05 18.38
C HIS A 26 1.26 1.86 19.34
N ASP A 27 0.29 0.98 19.07
CA ASP A 27 -0.23 0.01 20.06
C ASP A 27 -0.06 -1.48 19.72
N ALA A 28 0.90 -1.85 18.86
CA ALA A 28 1.23 -3.27 18.62
C ALA A 28 2.50 -3.77 19.34
N MET A 29 3.21 -2.94 20.10
CA MET A 29 4.51 -3.31 20.68
C MET A 29 4.71 -2.78 22.12
N ARG A 30 3.81 -3.16 23.04
CA ARG A 30 4.11 -3.12 24.47
C ARG A 30 3.88 -4.51 25.07
N GLY A 31 4.95 -5.31 25.12
CA GLY A 31 5.01 -6.55 25.89
C GLY A 31 6.30 -6.52 26.70
N HIS A 32 6.14 -6.62 28.02
CA HIS A 32 7.14 -6.41 29.05
C HIS A 32 8.36 -7.33 28.94
N GLY A 33 9.53 -6.77 29.29
CA GLY A 33 10.73 -7.55 29.56
C GLY A 33 10.60 -8.37 30.83
N ALA A 34 11.08 -9.62 30.79
CA ALA A 34 11.78 -10.31 31.86
C ALA A 34 12.10 -11.75 31.44
N PHE A 35 13.40 -12.08 31.47
CA PHE A 35 14.00 -13.41 31.68
C PHE A 35 13.57 -14.59 30.81
N PHE A 36 14.49 -15.09 29.98
CA PHE A 36 15.03 -16.45 30.13
C PHE A 36 16.40 -16.54 29.44
N GLU A 37 17.45 -16.79 30.24
CA GLU A 37 18.72 -17.32 29.75
C GLU A 37 18.50 -18.74 29.20
N ARG A 38 18.88 -18.99 27.95
CA ARG A 38 19.52 -20.25 27.57
C ARG A 38 20.25 -20.12 26.24
N ALA A 39 21.46 -20.65 26.27
CA ALA A 39 22.51 -20.54 25.28
C ALA A 39 22.18 -21.24 23.95
N LEU A 40 22.45 -20.52 22.86
CA LEU A 40 22.93 -21.07 21.59
C LEU A 40 23.98 -20.09 21.04
N TYR A 41 25.17 -20.16 21.62
CA TYR A 41 26.39 -19.59 21.06
C TYR A 41 26.96 -20.57 20.02
N SER A 42 27.68 -20.02 19.04
CA SER A 42 28.22 -20.69 17.82
C SER A 42 27.17 -20.74 16.71
N THR A 43 27.29 -20.00 15.61
CA THR A 43 28.40 -20.08 14.65
C THR A 43 28.71 -18.74 13.92
N VAL A 44 28.24 -17.59 14.42
CA VAL A 44 28.46 -16.28 13.77
C VAL A 44 29.76 -15.58 14.23
N ASP A 45 30.29 -15.94 15.40
CA ASP A 45 31.46 -15.28 16.02
C ASP A 45 32.82 -15.49 15.31
N GLN A 46 32.93 -16.40 14.34
CA GLN A 46 34.22 -16.71 13.70
C GLN A 46 34.50 -15.97 12.38
N MET A 47 33.63 -15.07 11.92
CA MET A 47 33.85 -14.30 10.68
C MET A 47 33.99 -12.78 10.83
N LEU A 48 33.94 -12.22 12.05
CA LEU A 48 34.11 -10.79 12.26
C LEU A 48 35.58 -10.43 12.54
N LYS A 49 36.42 -10.49 11.50
CA LYS A 49 37.66 -9.71 11.51
C LYS A 49 37.31 -8.24 11.25
N VAL A 50 37.23 -7.47 12.32
CA VAL A 50 37.14 -6.01 12.32
C VAL A 50 38.17 -5.42 11.34
N SER A 51 37.68 -4.65 10.37
CA SER A 51 38.43 -3.84 9.40
C SER A 51 37.71 -2.49 9.25
N PRO A 52 38.41 -1.43 8.80
CA PRO A 52 38.59 -0.20 9.57
C PRO A 52 37.41 0.80 9.52
N ASN A 53 37.22 1.45 10.68
CA ASN A 53 36.40 2.65 10.94
C ASN A 53 36.26 3.60 9.73
N GLY A 54 35.09 3.63 9.12
CA GLY A 54 34.74 4.66 8.15
C GLY A 54 33.28 4.55 7.74
N ASP A 55 32.60 5.69 7.69
CA ASP A 55 31.27 5.83 7.10
C ASP A 55 31.25 5.23 5.67
N GLN A 56 30.30 4.36 5.38
CA GLN A 56 30.21 3.64 4.11
C GLN A 56 28.84 3.83 3.47
N ASN A 57 28.84 4.44 2.27
CA ASN A 57 27.65 4.57 1.45
C ASN A 57 27.43 3.30 0.63
N VAL A 58 26.22 2.74 0.74
CA VAL A 58 25.72 1.62 -0.05
C VAL A 58 24.82 2.19 -1.15
N LEU A 59 25.33 2.16 -2.38
CA LEU A 59 24.65 2.67 -3.57
C LEU A 59 23.97 1.52 -4.30
N PHE A 60 22.65 1.44 -4.21
CA PHE A 60 21.86 0.42 -4.91
C PHE A 60 21.57 0.85 -6.35
N SER A 61 21.77 -0.06 -7.30
CA SER A 61 21.49 0.20 -8.71
C SER A 61 20.03 0.64 -8.92
N GLY A 62 19.84 1.74 -9.64
CA GLY A 62 18.51 2.28 -9.96
C GLY A 62 17.82 3.05 -8.82
N LEU A 63 18.55 3.38 -7.74
CA LEU A 63 18.09 4.33 -6.73
C LEU A 63 19.01 5.56 -6.71
N ASP A 64 18.45 6.73 -6.42
CA ASP A 64 19.20 7.99 -6.38
C ASP A 64 19.94 8.18 -5.05
N ALA A 65 19.29 7.88 -3.92
CA ALA A 65 19.82 8.09 -2.59
C ALA A 65 20.48 6.82 -2.00
N PRO A 66 21.70 6.92 -1.43
CA PRO A 66 22.36 5.79 -0.78
C PRO A 66 21.74 5.44 0.58
N VAL A 67 22.10 4.27 1.09
CA VAL A 67 22.04 3.97 2.53
C VAL A 67 23.41 4.20 3.14
N LEU A 68 23.49 4.94 4.25
CA LEU A 68 24.73 5.22 4.97
C LEU A 68 24.90 4.25 6.14
N LEU A 69 25.97 3.45 6.13
CA LEU A 69 26.38 2.61 7.25
C LEU A 69 27.49 3.30 8.04
N LYS A 70 27.37 3.35 9.36
CA LYS A 70 28.39 3.88 10.27
C LYS A 70 28.73 2.84 11.34
N ASN A 71 29.91 2.23 11.27
CA ASN A 71 30.27 1.11 12.15
C ASN A 71 29.22 -0.03 12.08
N ALA A 72 28.66 -0.26 10.89
CA ALA A 72 27.56 -1.20 10.65
C ALA A 72 27.85 -2.12 9.45
N GLU A 73 29.13 -2.28 9.10
CA GLU A 73 29.60 -3.04 7.94
C GLU A 73 29.30 -4.54 8.08
N ALA A 74 29.08 -5.01 9.32
CA ALA A 74 28.62 -6.36 9.64
C ALA A 74 27.25 -6.70 9.00
N LEU A 75 26.47 -5.70 8.59
CA LEU A 75 25.20 -5.92 7.88
C LEU A 75 25.40 -6.24 6.39
N LEU A 76 26.56 -5.98 5.78
CA LEU A 76 26.77 -6.17 4.34
C LEU A 76 26.52 -7.61 3.86
N PRO A 77 27.03 -8.67 4.51
CA PRO A 77 26.75 -10.05 4.09
C PRO A 77 25.26 -10.41 4.22
N VAL A 78 24.55 -9.77 5.16
CA VAL A 78 23.11 -9.96 5.33
C VAL A 78 22.35 -9.36 4.16
N LEU A 79 22.81 -8.24 3.60
CA LEU A 79 22.16 -7.60 2.45
C LEU A 79 22.15 -8.53 1.24
N GLU A 80 23.25 -9.24 0.98
CA GLU A 80 23.32 -10.21 -0.12
C GLU A 80 22.33 -11.36 0.04
N GLN A 81 22.02 -11.74 1.28
CA GLN A 81 21.05 -12.80 1.56
C GLN A 81 19.60 -12.31 1.50
N VAL A 82 19.31 -11.11 2.00
CA VAL A 82 17.95 -10.56 2.03
C VAL A 82 17.55 -9.97 0.66
N LEU A 83 18.52 -9.41 -0.07
CA LEU A 83 18.34 -8.66 -1.30
C LEU A 83 19.19 -9.26 -2.44
N PRO A 84 19.07 -10.55 -2.77
CA PRO A 84 20.01 -11.25 -3.66
C PRO A 84 20.03 -10.70 -5.10
N SER A 85 19.00 -9.97 -5.50
CA SER A 85 18.87 -9.34 -6.82
C SER A 85 18.96 -7.82 -6.79
N TRP A 86 19.55 -7.24 -5.73
CA TRP A 86 19.84 -5.82 -5.62
C TRP A 86 21.33 -5.57 -5.75
N PRO A 87 21.86 -5.30 -6.96
CA PRO A 87 23.24 -4.92 -7.12
C PRO A 87 23.52 -3.62 -6.37
N PHE A 88 24.61 -3.59 -5.60
CA PHE A 88 25.07 -2.38 -4.94
C PHE A 88 26.59 -2.21 -5.06
N THR A 89 27.04 -0.96 -4.94
CA THR A 89 28.46 -0.59 -4.84
C THR A 89 28.71 0.16 -3.55
N LEU A 90 29.92 0.03 -3.02
CA LEU A 90 30.33 0.68 -1.77
C LEU A 90 31.25 1.86 -2.07
N THR A 91 31.04 2.99 -1.41
CA THR A 91 31.95 4.15 -1.47
C THR A 91 32.05 4.82 -0.10
N GLN A 92 33.19 5.44 0.18
CA GLN A 92 33.41 6.28 1.36
C GLN A 92 33.25 7.77 1.05
N GLU A 93 33.01 8.11 -0.22
CA GLU A 93 32.80 9.49 -0.63
C GLU A 93 31.41 9.97 -0.18
N ASN A 94 31.31 11.25 0.20
CA ASN A 94 30.02 11.88 0.44
C ASN A 94 29.22 11.92 -0.86
N CYS A 95 28.10 11.21 -0.89
CA CYS A 95 27.19 11.21 -2.02
C CYS A 95 26.13 12.31 -1.87
N ALA A 96 25.78 12.95 -2.99
CA ALA A 96 24.53 13.68 -3.14
C ALA A 96 23.61 12.87 -4.06
N PRO A 97 22.31 12.73 -3.77
CA PRO A 97 21.55 13.33 -2.67
C PRO A 97 21.86 12.70 -1.29
N ALA A 98 21.34 13.33 -0.23
CA ALA A 98 21.46 12.84 1.14
C ALA A 98 20.94 11.39 1.26
N PRO A 99 21.48 10.58 2.19
CA PRO A 99 21.09 9.18 2.33
C PRO A 99 19.61 9.04 2.66
N CYS A 100 18.95 8.06 2.05
CA CYS A 100 17.54 7.74 2.36
C CYS A 100 17.39 7.11 3.75
N MET A 101 18.48 6.54 4.28
CA MET A 101 18.57 6.01 5.63
C MET A 101 20.03 5.98 6.11
N THR A 102 20.24 6.21 7.40
CA THR A 102 21.51 5.98 8.09
C THR A 102 21.34 4.89 9.15
N ILE A 103 22.23 3.90 9.15
CA ILE A 103 22.30 2.85 10.17
C ILE A 103 23.65 2.97 10.88
N THR A 104 23.62 3.17 12.19
CA THR A 104 24.81 3.32 13.03
C THR A 104 24.90 2.16 14.01
N GLY A 105 26.05 1.49 14.10
CA GLY A 105 26.31 0.51 15.15
C GLY A 105 26.27 1.16 16.53
N ASP A 106 25.46 0.64 17.45
CA ASP A 106 25.22 1.18 18.80
C ASP A 106 25.45 0.11 19.88
N GLY A 107 26.44 -0.76 19.65
CA GLY A 107 26.82 -1.86 20.54
C GLY A 107 26.79 -3.23 19.87
N PRO A 108 27.03 -4.32 20.62
CA PRO A 108 26.91 -5.69 20.10
C PRO A 108 25.49 -5.94 19.59
N ASP A 109 25.37 -6.31 18.31
CA ASP A 109 24.13 -6.64 17.60
C ASP A 109 23.01 -5.59 17.68
N THR A 110 23.34 -4.34 18.02
CA THR A 110 22.39 -3.24 18.18
C THR A 110 22.72 -2.12 17.22
N TYR A 111 21.69 -1.61 16.54
CA TYR A 111 21.81 -0.62 15.48
C TYR A 111 20.82 0.52 15.69
N LEU A 112 21.30 1.75 15.59
CA LEU A 112 20.51 2.95 15.55
C LEU A 112 20.15 3.29 14.09
N CYS A 113 18.86 3.25 13.78
CA CYS A 113 18.29 3.47 12.46
C CYS A 113 17.63 4.85 12.39
N GLN A 114 18.12 5.71 11.48
CA GLN A 114 17.59 7.05 11.21
C GLN A 114 17.14 7.11 9.74
N THR A 115 15.87 7.43 9.51
CA THR A 115 15.37 7.66 8.15
C THR A 115 15.88 8.99 7.58
N GLY A 116 15.81 9.18 6.27
CA GLY A 116 16.15 10.46 5.63
C GLY A 116 15.26 11.65 6.04
N ASP A 117 14.13 11.38 6.70
CA ASP A 117 13.30 12.38 7.36
C ASP A 117 13.88 12.75 8.75
N PRO A 118 14.36 13.99 8.95
CA PRO A 118 14.98 14.42 10.21
C PRO A 118 13.96 14.59 11.36
N ASP A 119 12.67 14.75 11.06
CA ASP A 119 11.62 14.90 12.07
C ASP A 119 11.21 13.55 12.66
N GLN A 120 11.59 12.44 12.02
CA GLN A 120 11.38 11.10 12.55
C GLN A 120 12.51 10.71 13.51
N PRO A 121 12.19 10.32 14.76
CA PRO A 121 13.21 9.96 15.73
C PRO A 121 13.93 8.66 15.33
N ALA A 122 15.24 8.63 15.53
CA ALA A 122 16.03 7.42 15.38
C ALA A 122 15.52 6.30 16.29
N ARG A 123 15.55 5.06 15.80
CA ARG A 123 15.08 3.86 16.52
C ARG A 123 16.20 2.84 16.67
N ARG A 124 16.21 2.14 17.81
CA ARG A 124 17.21 1.11 18.11
C ARG A 124 16.65 -0.27 17.85
N TRP A 125 17.41 -1.09 17.14
CA TRP A 125 17.00 -2.41 16.69
C TRP A 125 18.12 -3.42 16.75
N ASP A 126 17.75 -4.69 16.85
CA ASP A 126 18.64 -5.79 16.46
C ASP A 126 18.92 -5.75 14.94
N ALA A 127 19.88 -6.57 14.51
CA ALA A 127 20.31 -6.64 13.12
C ALA A 127 19.17 -6.98 12.12
N VAL A 128 18.25 -7.87 12.47
CA VAL A 128 17.11 -8.28 11.61
C VAL A 128 16.12 -7.15 11.43
N ASN A 129 15.77 -6.48 12.52
CA ASN A 129 14.85 -5.35 12.50
C ASN A 129 15.48 -4.13 11.83
N ALA A 130 16.79 -3.89 11.98
CA ALA A 130 17.52 -2.83 11.27
C ALA A 130 17.50 -3.05 9.75
N VAL A 131 17.76 -4.27 9.28
CA VAL A 131 17.66 -4.61 7.85
C VAL A 131 16.22 -4.49 7.34
N CYS A 132 15.22 -4.83 8.15
CA CYS A 132 13.83 -4.58 7.79
C CYS A 132 13.53 -3.09 7.61
N GLU A 133 14.03 -2.22 8.49
CA GLU A 133 13.86 -0.77 8.31
C GLU A 133 14.55 -0.28 7.04
N MET A 134 15.73 -0.82 6.73
CA MET A 134 16.42 -0.54 5.48
C MET A 134 15.61 -0.95 4.26
N VAL A 135 15.04 -2.17 4.25
CA VAL A 135 14.15 -2.65 3.19
C VAL A 135 13.00 -1.66 2.96
N VAL A 136 12.39 -1.15 4.04
CA VAL A 136 11.32 -0.14 3.94
C VAL A 136 11.85 1.15 3.33
N ALA A 137 13.03 1.63 3.73
CA ALA A 137 13.64 2.83 3.14
C ALA A 137 13.94 2.66 1.65
N LEU A 138 14.43 1.49 1.23
CA LEU A 138 14.69 1.15 -0.17
C LEU A 138 13.40 1.08 -1.00
N ALA A 139 12.32 0.52 -0.42
CA ALA A 139 11.01 0.51 -1.05
C ALA A 139 10.50 1.93 -1.33
N TRP A 140 10.61 2.83 -0.34
CA TRP A 140 10.25 4.24 -0.51
C TRP A 140 11.11 4.94 -1.55
N ALA A 141 12.42 4.77 -1.52
CA ALA A 141 13.32 5.34 -2.51
C ALA A 141 12.95 4.88 -3.93
N GLN A 142 12.63 3.59 -4.11
CA GLN A 142 12.20 3.05 -5.41
C GLN A 142 10.91 3.70 -5.92
N ILE A 143 9.91 3.89 -5.06
CA ILE A 143 8.63 4.50 -5.42
C ILE A 143 8.82 5.99 -5.74
N GLN A 144 9.67 6.69 -5.00
CA GLN A 144 9.96 8.10 -5.24
C GLN A 144 10.65 8.32 -6.58
N SER A 145 11.58 7.45 -6.98
CA SER A 145 12.21 7.49 -8.31
C SER A 145 11.25 7.06 -9.43
N ASN A 146 10.07 6.50 -9.12
CA ASN A 146 9.09 6.01 -10.10
C ASN A 146 7.67 6.53 -9.80
N PRO A 147 7.41 7.85 -9.91
CA PRO A 147 6.15 8.46 -9.48
C PRO A 147 4.91 8.02 -10.28
N SER A 148 5.10 7.37 -11.43
CA SER A 148 4.00 6.85 -12.26
C SER A 148 3.50 5.48 -11.81
N TRP A 149 4.24 4.78 -10.93
CA TRP A 149 3.92 3.45 -10.44
C TRP A 149 2.88 3.51 -9.32
N LEU A 150 2.02 2.50 -9.24
CA LEU A 150 1.33 2.20 -7.98
C LEU A 150 2.24 1.36 -7.09
N CYS A 151 1.95 1.35 -5.80
CA CYS A 151 2.60 0.41 -4.90
C CYS A 151 1.61 -0.18 -3.90
N LEU A 152 1.26 -1.45 -4.11
CA LEU A 152 0.28 -2.18 -3.32
C LEU A 152 0.96 -2.92 -2.17
N HIS A 153 0.48 -2.74 -0.95
CA HIS A 153 0.87 -3.55 0.20
C HIS A 153 0.23 -4.95 0.10
N CYS A 154 0.90 -5.85 -0.59
CA CYS A 154 0.45 -7.21 -0.85
C CYS A 154 1.64 -8.15 -1.12
N ALA A 155 1.42 -9.43 -0.87
CA ALA A 155 2.29 -10.48 -1.41
C ALA A 155 1.83 -10.81 -2.83
N ALA A 156 2.76 -11.30 -3.64
CA ALA A 156 2.45 -11.73 -5.00
C ALA A 156 3.22 -13.01 -5.32
N VAL A 157 2.50 -14.01 -5.82
CA VAL A 157 3.06 -15.30 -6.23
C VAL A 157 2.60 -15.62 -7.64
N GLU A 158 3.50 -16.19 -8.45
CA GLU A 158 3.20 -16.58 -9.82
C GLU A 158 2.42 -17.89 -9.87
N PHE A 159 1.26 -17.88 -10.53
CA PHE A 159 0.53 -19.08 -10.94
C PHE A 159 0.37 -19.07 -12.46
N ARG A 160 0.99 -20.05 -13.14
CA ARG A 160 0.87 -20.26 -14.59
C ARG A 160 1.09 -18.96 -15.41
N GLY A 161 2.16 -18.21 -15.11
CA GLY A 161 2.54 -17.00 -15.84
C GLY A 161 1.73 -15.74 -15.50
N ARG A 162 0.95 -15.74 -14.42
CA ARG A 162 0.27 -14.53 -13.91
C ARG A 162 0.36 -14.44 -12.39
N LEU A 163 0.23 -13.24 -11.85
CA LEU A 163 0.32 -13.00 -10.42
C LEU A 163 -1.04 -13.22 -9.74
N VAL A 164 -1.02 -13.96 -8.64
CA VAL A 164 -2.05 -13.94 -7.61
C VAL A 164 -1.57 -13.02 -6.50
N LEU A 165 -2.34 -11.97 -6.21
CA LEU A 165 -2.02 -10.99 -5.17
C LEU A 165 -2.76 -11.33 -3.88
N PHE A 166 -2.08 -11.15 -2.75
CA PHE A 166 -2.64 -11.31 -1.41
C PHE A 166 -2.53 -9.97 -0.66
N PRO A 167 -3.55 -9.10 -0.73
CA PRO A 167 -3.54 -7.79 -0.07
C PRO A 167 -3.40 -7.92 1.44
N ASN A 168 -2.70 -6.97 2.06
CA ASN A 168 -2.46 -7.03 3.49
C ASN A 168 -3.74 -6.70 4.29
N ARG A 169 -4.26 -7.69 5.02
CA ARG A 169 -5.13 -7.49 6.18
C ARG A 169 -4.44 -7.99 7.43
N ARG A 170 -4.62 -7.29 8.56
CA ARG A 170 -3.95 -7.64 9.82
C ARG A 170 -4.20 -9.11 10.18
N ARG A 171 -3.11 -9.83 10.48
CA ARG A 171 -3.11 -11.25 10.90
C ARG A 171 -3.73 -12.22 9.89
N SER A 172 -3.82 -11.83 8.63
CA SER A 172 -4.35 -12.69 7.56
C SER A 172 -3.49 -13.92 7.24
N GLY A 173 -2.22 -13.98 7.66
CA GLY A 173 -1.34 -15.13 7.39
C GLY A 173 -0.59 -15.08 6.05
N LYS A 174 -0.62 -13.94 5.35
CA LYS A 174 0.05 -13.70 4.07
C LYS A 174 1.49 -14.23 3.99
N SER A 175 2.38 -13.79 4.89
CA SER A 175 3.80 -14.20 4.87
C SER A 175 4.00 -15.69 5.06
N THR A 176 3.14 -16.31 5.86
CA THR A 176 3.16 -17.74 6.07
C THR A 176 2.69 -18.50 4.83
N LEU A 177 1.58 -18.07 4.21
CA LEU A 177 1.10 -18.67 2.96
C LEU A 177 2.10 -18.49 1.81
N THR A 178 2.71 -17.30 1.68
CA THR A 178 3.79 -17.05 0.70
C THR A 178 4.96 -18.02 0.91
N ALA A 179 5.37 -18.25 2.16
CA ALA A 179 6.46 -19.17 2.48
C ALA A 179 6.11 -20.63 2.13
N VAL A 180 4.88 -21.08 2.42
CA VAL A 180 4.40 -22.41 2.01
C VAL A 180 4.42 -22.56 0.49
N LEU A 181 3.91 -21.57 -0.25
CA LEU A 181 3.95 -21.60 -1.71
C LEU A 181 5.41 -21.61 -2.25
N ALA A 182 6.31 -20.88 -1.60
CA ALA A 182 7.73 -20.89 -1.94
C ALA A 182 8.38 -22.26 -1.74
N GLN A 183 8.09 -22.95 -0.63
CA GLN A 183 8.54 -24.33 -0.37
C GLN A 183 8.12 -25.27 -1.51
N ARG A 184 6.90 -25.09 -2.02
CA ARG A 184 6.34 -25.89 -3.12
C ARG A 184 6.86 -25.50 -4.50
N GLY A 185 7.84 -24.59 -4.56
CA GLY A 185 8.52 -24.19 -5.78
C GLY A 185 7.81 -23.09 -6.57
N TYR A 186 6.75 -22.49 -6.03
CA TYR A 186 6.10 -21.35 -6.68
C TYR A 186 7.02 -20.13 -6.62
N ARG A 187 7.04 -19.40 -7.73
CA ARG A 187 7.90 -18.22 -7.85
C ARG A 187 7.28 -17.05 -7.10
N VAL A 188 8.01 -16.51 -6.12
CA VAL A 188 7.56 -15.40 -5.28
C VAL A 188 8.05 -14.08 -5.86
N PHE A 189 7.13 -13.14 -6.10
CA PHE A 189 7.47 -11.80 -6.58
C PHE A 189 7.77 -10.83 -5.45
N THR A 190 7.04 -10.98 -4.35
CA THR A 190 7.18 -10.21 -3.12
C THR A 190 6.34 -10.86 -2.04
N ASP A 191 6.74 -10.67 -0.79
CA ASP A 191 5.87 -10.96 0.35
C ASP A 191 5.19 -9.71 0.92
N ASP A 192 5.72 -8.50 0.68
CA ASP A 192 5.29 -7.33 1.44
C ASP A 192 4.65 -6.26 0.56
N PHE A 193 5.38 -5.72 -0.40
CA PHE A 193 4.87 -4.72 -1.31
C PHE A 193 5.16 -5.06 -2.76
N LEU A 194 4.22 -4.70 -3.64
CA LEU A 194 4.29 -4.89 -5.07
C LEU A 194 4.15 -3.55 -5.79
N PRO A 195 5.23 -3.05 -6.42
CA PRO A 195 5.11 -2.01 -7.43
C PRO A 195 4.29 -2.53 -8.62
N VAL A 196 3.36 -1.71 -9.12
CA VAL A 196 2.55 -2.02 -10.29
C VAL A 196 2.80 -0.98 -11.36
N GLN A 197 3.18 -1.46 -12.54
CA GLN A 197 3.38 -0.66 -13.73
C GLN A 197 2.24 -0.91 -14.72
N ILE A 198 1.86 0.15 -15.44
CA ILE A 198 0.93 0.08 -16.56
C ILE A 198 1.72 0.37 -17.83
N ASP A 199 1.65 -0.50 -18.83
CA ASP A 199 2.32 -0.31 -20.11
C ASP A 199 1.52 0.59 -21.07
N ASP A 200 2.11 0.90 -22.23
CA ASP A 200 1.50 1.76 -23.26
C ASP A 200 0.26 1.15 -23.95
N LYS A 201 -0.07 -0.11 -23.65
CA LYS A 201 -1.29 -0.78 -24.10
C LYS A 201 -2.34 -0.88 -22.99
N GLY A 202 -2.01 -0.43 -21.78
CA GLY A 202 -2.88 -0.53 -20.62
C GLY A 202 -2.81 -1.85 -19.86
N ALA A 203 -1.87 -2.75 -20.18
CA ALA A 203 -1.68 -3.96 -19.37
C ALA A 203 -0.98 -3.60 -18.06
N MET A 204 -1.47 -4.20 -16.98
CA MET A 204 -0.92 -3.99 -15.64
C MET A 204 -0.03 -5.15 -15.23
N PHE A 205 1.19 -4.81 -14.82
CA PHE A 205 2.20 -5.76 -14.42
C PHE A 205 2.62 -5.51 -12.98
N GLY A 206 2.65 -6.56 -12.17
CA GLY A 206 3.37 -6.52 -10.92
C GLY A 206 4.86 -6.66 -11.19
N VAL A 207 5.65 -5.81 -10.54
CA VAL A 207 7.11 -5.78 -10.66
C VAL A 207 7.70 -6.41 -9.42
N ALA A 208 8.47 -7.50 -9.57
CA ALA A 208 9.12 -8.16 -8.44
C ALA A 208 10.06 -7.18 -7.71
N ASN A 209 9.98 -7.15 -6.38
CA ASN A 209 10.86 -6.30 -5.58
C ASN A 209 12.22 -6.96 -5.29
N GLY A 210 12.35 -8.28 -5.50
CA GLY A 210 13.60 -9.00 -5.33
C GLY A 210 14.10 -9.08 -3.88
N ILE A 211 13.15 -9.08 -2.92
CA ILE A 211 13.40 -9.16 -1.48
C ILE A 211 12.90 -10.52 -0.97
N ASN A 212 13.73 -11.23 -0.23
CA ASN A 212 13.34 -12.52 0.34
C ASN A 212 12.20 -12.39 1.37
N PRO A 213 11.28 -13.37 1.44
CA PRO A 213 10.17 -13.33 2.40
C PRO A 213 10.65 -13.26 3.86
N ARG A 214 9.94 -12.49 4.67
CA ARG A 214 10.19 -12.38 6.11
C ARG A 214 9.11 -13.12 6.89
N LEU A 215 9.45 -14.29 7.39
CA LEU A 215 8.52 -15.14 8.15
C LEU A 215 8.54 -14.78 9.63
N ARG A 216 7.40 -14.88 10.30
CA ARG A 216 7.31 -14.74 11.76
C ARG A 216 7.63 -16.06 12.44
N LEU A 217 8.44 -16.00 13.49
CA LEU A 217 8.91 -17.11 14.29
C LEU A 217 8.46 -16.98 15.77
N PRO A 218 8.41 -18.09 16.53
CA PRO A 218 8.47 -19.47 16.04
C PRO A 218 7.22 -19.84 15.23
N LEU A 219 7.31 -20.92 14.44
CA LEU A 219 6.17 -21.45 13.70
C LEU A 219 5.14 -22.09 14.65
N PRO A 220 3.82 -21.84 14.45
CA PRO A 220 2.76 -22.55 15.19
C PRO A 220 2.90 -24.06 15.10
N ASP A 221 2.61 -24.79 16.17
CA ASP A 221 2.75 -26.27 16.27
C ASP A 221 1.96 -27.06 15.21
N SER A 222 0.98 -26.44 14.57
CA SER A 222 0.17 -27.05 13.51
C SER A 222 0.93 -27.34 12.20
N PHE A 223 2.05 -26.65 11.95
CA PHE A 223 2.83 -26.86 10.73
C PHE A 223 3.53 -28.21 10.69
N SER A 224 3.56 -28.82 9.52
CA SER A 224 4.21 -30.10 9.25
C SER A 224 5.72 -30.06 9.54
N ASP A 225 6.27 -31.22 9.92
CA ASP A 225 7.71 -31.38 10.15
C ASP A 225 8.53 -31.08 8.88
N ASP A 226 7.96 -31.35 7.70
CA ASP A 226 8.60 -31.04 6.42
C ASP A 226 8.71 -29.53 6.20
N PHE A 227 7.64 -28.76 6.44
CA PHE A 227 7.68 -27.31 6.34
C PHE A 227 8.64 -26.69 7.35
N ARG A 228 8.60 -27.14 8.62
CA ARG A 228 9.57 -26.68 9.64
C ARG A 228 11.00 -26.94 9.22
N SER A 229 11.29 -28.18 8.80
CA SER A 229 12.63 -28.57 8.35
C SER A 229 13.08 -27.76 7.13
N TRP A 230 12.15 -27.38 6.25
CA TRP A 230 12.45 -26.51 5.12
C TRP A 230 12.75 -25.07 5.56
N VAL A 231 11.96 -24.51 6.49
CA VAL A 231 12.19 -23.18 7.05
C VAL A 231 13.57 -23.13 7.73
N ASP A 232 13.91 -24.12 8.56
CA ASP A 232 15.21 -24.19 9.23
C ASP A 232 16.39 -24.24 8.24
N ARG A 233 16.22 -24.91 7.10
CA ARG A 233 17.25 -24.94 6.03
C ARG A 233 17.36 -23.63 5.24
N CYS A 234 16.26 -22.89 5.11
CA CYS A 234 16.20 -21.67 4.29
C CYS A 234 16.37 -20.39 5.10
N ALA A 235 16.28 -20.44 6.43
CA ALA A 235 16.50 -19.31 7.31
C ALA A 235 17.94 -18.82 7.16
N ALA A 236 18.10 -17.72 6.42
CA ALA A 236 19.41 -17.14 6.14
C ALA A 236 19.83 -16.22 7.30
N PHE A 237 18.86 -15.49 7.82
CA PHE A 237 19.07 -14.46 8.82
C PHE A 237 17.83 -14.27 9.69
N GLU A 238 17.97 -14.45 11.01
CA GLU A 238 16.84 -14.50 11.92
C GLU A 238 17.14 -13.94 13.32
N ASN A 239 16.06 -13.61 14.03
CA ASN A 239 16.03 -13.31 15.44
C ASN A 239 14.87 -14.09 16.08
N ALA A 240 14.62 -13.88 17.38
CA ALA A 240 13.58 -14.60 18.11
C ALA A 240 12.15 -14.44 17.53
N GLN A 241 11.89 -13.40 16.71
CA GLN A 241 10.56 -13.07 16.21
C GLN A 241 10.41 -13.26 14.70
N TYR A 242 11.48 -13.17 13.92
CA TYR A 242 11.42 -13.17 12.46
C TYR A 242 12.65 -13.81 11.83
N GLY A 243 12.45 -14.46 10.68
CA GLY A 243 13.50 -14.99 9.83
C GLY A 243 13.29 -14.62 8.36
N TYR A 244 14.35 -14.18 7.69
CA TYR A 244 14.37 -14.04 6.24
C TYR A 244 14.70 -15.39 5.61
N LEU A 245 13.86 -15.82 4.67
CA LEU A 245 14.01 -17.09 3.98
C LEU A 245 14.75 -16.88 2.66
N ALA A 246 15.98 -17.37 2.54
CA ALA A 246 16.74 -17.35 1.29
C ALA A 246 16.19 -18.40 0.31
N ILE A 247 15.09 -18.09 -0.35
CA ILE A 247 14.40 -19.02 -1.27
C ILE A 247 15.01 -18.95 -2.68
N SER A 248 15.15 -20.10 -3.33
CA SER A 248 15.60 -20.18 -4.72
C SER A 248 14.53 -19.76 -5.73
N SER A 249 13.26 -19.75 -5.32
CA SER A 249 12.11 -19.37 -6.15
C SER A 249 11.80 -17.87 -6.13
N LEU A 250 12.66 -17.04 -5.53
CA LEU A 250 12.47 -15.58 -5.57
C LEU A 250 12.61 -15.04 -7.01
N ALA A 251 11.65 -14.24 -7.45
CA ALA A 251 11.77 -13.51 -8.71
C ALA A 251 12.80 -12.39 -8.57
N ALA A 252 13.75 -12.35 -9.52
CA ALA A 252 14.71 -11.26 -9.61
C ALA A 252 14.00 -9.89 -9.71
N ARG A 253 14.54 -8.90 -9.00
CA ARG A 253 14.05 -7.50 -9.02
C ARG A 253 13.82 -7.01 -10.45
N GLY A 254 12.67 -6.39 -10.68
CA GLY A 254 12.30 -5.88 -12.01
C GLY A 254 11.64 -6.91 -12.93
N SER A 255 11.58 -8.19 -12.55
CA SER A 255 10.75 -9.16 -13.28
C SER A 255 9.30 -8.72 -13.30
N MET A 256 8.63 -8.86 -14.45
CA MET A 256 7.25 -8.41 -14.63
C MET A 256 6.34 -9.57 -15.04
N LEU A 257 5.16 -9.66 -14.41
CA LEU A 257 4.09 -10.55 -14.84
C LEU A 257 2.74 -9.85 -14.73
N PRO A 258 1.78 -10.18 -15.61
CA PRO A 258 0.45 -9.60 -15.55
C PRO A 258 -0.28 -10.03 -14.28
N ILE A 259 -1.11 -9.14 -13.75
CA ILE A 259 -1.97 -9.45 -12.60
C ILE A 259 -3.14 -10.33 -13.07
N GLY A 260 -3.29 -11.51 -12.47
CA GLY A 260 -4.33 -12.48 -12.82
C GLY A 260 -5.49 -12.52 -11.83
N ALA A 261 -5.19 -12.50 -10.53
CA ALA A 261 -6.20 -12.51 -9.48
C ALA A 261 -5.77 -11.72 -8.24
N ILE A 262 -6.75 -11.29 -7.46
CA ILE A 262 -6.59 -10.81 -6.10
C ILE A 262 -7.38 -11.74 -5.18
N VAL A 263 -6.69 -12.28 -4.18
CA VAL A 263 -7.24 -13.17 -3.17
C VAL A 263 -7.08 -12.51 -1.81
N VAL A 264 -8.18 -12.00 -1.27
CA VAL A 264 -8.24 -11.46 0.09
C VAL A 264 -8.22 -12.63 1.07
N LEU A 265 -7.20 -12.67 1.92
CA LEU A 265 -7.01 -13.73 2.92
C LEU A 265 -7.84 -13.44 4.17
N ASP A 266 -8.65 -14.40 4.59
CA ASP A 266 -9.49 -14.34 5.79
C ASP A 266 -9.26 -15.58 6.67
N ARG A 267 -8.19 -15.52 7.47
CA ARG A 267 -7.78 -16.61 8.34
C ARG A 267 -8.76 -16.77 9.50
N GLN A 268 -9.27 -17.98 9.68
CA GLN A 268 -10.17 -18.38 10.76
C GLN A 268 -9.39 -19.13 11.85
N ASP A 269 -9.80 -18.96 13.10
CA ASP A 269 -9.22 -19.71 14.23
C ASP A 269 -9.82 -21.12 14.35
N ASP A 270 -11.08 -21.30 13.92
CA ASP A 270 -11.74 -22.60 13.87
C ASP A 270 -11.15 -23.45 12.74
N ASP A 271 -10.94 -24.74 13.00
CA ASP A 271 -10.52 -25.69 11.96
C ASP A 271 -11.59 -25.80 10.86
N LYS A 272 -11.28 -25.30 9.68
CA LYS A 272 -12.19 -25.20 8.53
C LYS A 272 -11.44 -25.42 7.23
N ASP A 273 -12.01 -26.27 6.38
CA ASP A 273 -11.51 -26.48 5.02
C ASP A 273 -11.46 -25.14 4.25
N PRO A 274 -10.40 -24.92 3.46
CA PRO A 274 -10.26 -23.71 2.68
C PRO A 274 -11.41 -23.58 1.67
N ASN A 275 -11.98 -22.38 1.57
CA ASN A 275 -12.99 -22.06 0.57
C ASN A 275 -12.77 -20.69 -0.05
N LEU A 276 -13.10 -20.57 -1.33
CA LEU A 276 -12.90 -19.37 -2.13
C LEU A 276 -14.25 -18.89 -2.65
N HIS A 277 -14.56 -17.61 -2.43
CA HIS A 277 -15.78 -16.98 -2.90
C HIS A 277 -15.48 -15.64 -3.57
N ASP A 278 -16.33 -15.25 -4.53
CA ASP A 278 -16.20 -13.97 -5.21
C ASP A 278 -16.44 -12.81 -4.23
N ILE A 279 -15.70 -11.72 -4.41
CA ILE A 279 -15.88 -10.47 -3.67
C ILE A 279 -16.35 -9.34 -4.58
N SER A 280 -17.13 -8.41 -4.02
CA SER A 280 -17.62 -7.23 -4.73
C SER A 280 -16.46 -6.36 -5.21
N SER A 281 -16.66 -5.62 -6.31
CA SER A 281 -15.65 -4.71 -6.83
C SER A 281 -15.40 -3.55 -5.89
N VAL A 282 -16.45 -3.10 -5.20
CA VAL A 282 -16.43 -2.00 -4.21
C VAL A 282 -15.55 -2.36 -3.01
N ASP A 283 -15.78 -3.52 -2.38
CA ASP A 283 -15.03 -3.92 -1.19
C ASP A 283 -13.53 -4.04 -1.50
N LEU A 284 -13.21 -4.56 -2.68
CA LEU A 284 -11.83 -4.70 -3.11
C LEU A 284 -11.19 -3.34 -3.47
N LEU A 285 -11.95 -2.42 -4.07
CA LEU A 285 -11.43 -1.10 -4.42
C LEU A 285 -11.05 -0.31 -3.16
N ASP A 286 -11.91 -0.33 -2.14
CA ASP A 286 -11.63 0.29 -0.83
C ASP A 286 -10.34 -0.26 -0.22
N ASP A 287 -10.16 -1.59 -0.27
CA ASP A 287 -8.95 -2.25 0.20
C ASP A 287 -7.72 -1.80 -0.61
N LEU A 288 -7.76 -1.85 -1.94
CA LEU A 288 -6.61 -1.49 -2.79
C LEU A 288 -6.18 -0.03 -2.63
N ILE A 289 -7.15 0.90 -2.57
CA ILE A 289 -6.86 2.32 -2.32
C ILE A 289 -6.16 2.49 -0.97
N THR A 290 -6.65 1.81 0.07
CA THR A 290 -6.09 1.90 1.43
C THR A 290 -4.72 1.24 1.54
N GLN A 291 -4.48 0.17 0.80
CA GLN A 291 -3.20 -0.54 0.75
C GLN A 291 -2.17 0.11 -0.18
N ASN A 292 -2.55 1.13 -0.97
CA ASN A 292 -1.60 1.87 -1.77
C ASN A 292 -0.83 2.89 -0.93
N PHE A 293 0.49 2.72 -0.83
CA PHE A 293 1.34 3.65 -0.08
C PHE A 293 2.22 4.53 -0.98
N ALA A 294 1.99 4.55 -2.30
CA ALA A 294 2.62 5.53 -3.20
C ALA A 294 2.05 6.95 -2.97
N ARG A 295 2.44 7.57 -1.86
CA ARG A 295 1.84 8.83 -1.35
C ARG A 295 2.14 10.07 -2.20
N LEU A 296 3.18 10.02 -3.03
CA LEU A 296 3.47 11.10 -3.98
C LEU A 296 2.69 10.94 -5.28
N ALA A 297 2.14 9.76 -5.57
CA ALA A 297 1.39 9.54 -6.78
C ALA A 297 0.07 10.31 -6.73
N HIS A 298 -0.33 10.88 -7.87
CA HIS A 298 -1.58 11.63 -7.99
C HIS A 298 -2.78 10.75 -7.60
N SER A 299 -3.60 11.19 -6.64
CA SER A 299 -4.71 10.40 -6.09
C SER A 299 -5.67 9.86 -7.15
N GLY A 300 -5.97 10.64 -8.19
CA GLY A 300 -6.80 10.17 -9.30
C GLY A 300 -6.17 9.05 -10.14
N ARG A 301 -4.84 8.98 -10.24
CA ARG A 301 -4.16 7.82 -10.85
C ARG A 301 -4.28 6.60 -9.98
N ILE A 302 -4.09 6.76 -8.67
CA ILE A 302 -4.29 5.68 -7.70
C ILE A 302 -5.72 5.14 -7.80
N LEU A 303 -6.73 6.03 -7.83
CA LEU A 303 -8.12 5.65 -7.98
C LEU A 303 -8.35 4.86 -9.27
N MET A 304 -7.98 5.43 -10.43
CA MET A 304 -8.28 4.84 -11.73
C MET A 304 -7.52 3.54 -11.98
N ALA A 305 -6.27 3.46 -11.54
CA ALA A 305 -5.49 2.24 -11.65
C ALA A 305 -5.96 1.17 -10.65
N SER A 306 -6.34 1.52 -9.42
CA SER A 306 -6.93 0.56 -8.48
C SER A 306 -8.26 0.02 -8.98
N HIS A 307 -9.12 0.91 -9.51
CA HIS A 307 -10.38 0.54 -10.14
C HIS A 307 -10.15 -0.39 -11.34
N ALA A 308 -9.17 -0.07 -12.19
CA ALA A 308 -8.79 -0.94 -13.28
C ALA A 308 -8.35 -2.34 -12.82
N VAL A 309 -7.58 -2.43 -11.74
CA VAL A 309 -7.18 -3.72 -11.15
C VAL A 309 -8.42 -4.52 -10.72
N THR A 310 -9.40 -3.88 -10.08
CA THR A 310 -10.64 -4.58 -9.67
C THR A 310 -11.50 -5.03 -10.85
N GLN A 311 -11.45 -4.34 -11.99
CA GLN A 311 -12.18 -4.75 -13.20
C GLN A 311 -11.48 -5.86 -14.00
N SER A 312 -10.14 -5.89 -13.97
CA SER A 312 -9.33 -6.78 -14.82
C SER A 312 -8.96 -8.11 -14.17
N ALA A 313 -8.71 -8.12 -12.85
CA ALA A 313 -8.31 -9.30 -12.12
C ALA A 313 -9.53 -10.13 -11.68
N ALA A 314 -9.36 -11.45 -11.55
CA ALA A 314 -10.31 -12.25 -10.79
C ALA A 314 -10.27 -11.86 -9.30
N ARG A 315 -11.41 -11.87 -8.62
CA ARG A 315 -11.56 -11.27 -7.30
C ARG A 315 -12.15 -12.28 -6.32
N TYR A 316 -11.36 -12.66 -5.33
CA TYR A 316 -11.79 -13.69 -4.40
C TYR A 316 -11.47 -13.32 -2.95
N ARG A 317 -12.18 -13.96 -2.03
CA ARG A 317 -11.79 -14.10 -0.64
C ARG A 317 -11.61 -15.58 -0.31
N LEU A 318 -10.47 -15.88 0.30
CA LEU A 318 -10.10 -17.20 0.77
C LEU A 318 -10.30 -17.25 2.28
N ASN A 319 -11.27 -18.04 2.73
CA ASN A 319 -11.41 -18.40 4.14
C ASN A 319 -10.59 -19.66 4.38
N TYR A 320 -9.75 -19.69 5.42
CA TYR A 320 -8.91 -20.85 5.72
C TYR A 320 -8.43 -20.83 7.18
N SER A 321 -8.11 -21.99 7.76
CA SER A 321 -7.46 -22.09 9.08
C SER A 321 -5.97 -22.43 8.98
N ASP A 322 -5.64 -23.29 8.02
CA ASP A 322 -4.31 -23.86 7.80
C ASP A 322 -3.67 -23.40 6.48
N ALA A 323 -2.40 -22.99 6.53
CA ALA A 323 -1.71 -22.42 5.37
C ALA A 323 -1.24 -23.48 4.36
N GLU A 324 -0.96 -24.71 4.79
CA GLU A 324 -0.59 -25.81 3.89
C GLU A 324 -1.82 -26.25 3.07
N GLN A 325 -2.96 -26.43 3.73
CA GLN A 325 -4.22 -26.72 3.04
C GLN A 325 -4.67 -25.58 2.13
N ALA A 326 -4.52 -24.32 2.56
CA ALA A 326 -4.82 -23.15 1.74
C ALA A 326 -3.98 -23.11 0.46
N ALA A 327 -2.69 -23.48 0.55
CA ALA A 327 -1.83 -23.61 -0.62
C ALA A 327 -2.35 -24.72 -1.56
N ASP A 328 -2.66 -25.92 -1.05
CA ASP A 328 -3.20 -27.03 -1.87
C ASP A 328 -4.45 -26.58 -2.65
N PHE A 329 -5.34 -25.87 -1.95
CA PHE A 329 -6.56 -25.35 -2.54
C PHE A 329 -6.26 -24.34 -3.66
N LEU A 330 -5.39 -23.35 -3.42
CA LEU A 330 -5.05 -22.34 -4.41
C LEU A 330 -4.39 -22.93 -5.66
N GLU A 331 -3.54 -23.95 -5.49
CA GLU A 331 -2.91 -24.65 -6.62
C GLU A 331 -3.93 -25.28 -7.54
N LEU A 332 -4.96 -25.94 -6.97
CA LEU A 332 -6.06 -26.53 -7.72
C LEU A 332 -6.91 -25.46 -8.42
N GLN A 333 -7.21 -24.34 -7.74
CA GLN A 333 -8.01 -23.25 -8.32
C GLN A 333 -7.32 -22.57 -9.49
N PHE A 334 -6.00 -22.37 -9.42
CA PHE A 334 -5.22 -21.66 -10.44
C PHE A 334 -4.46 -22.60 -11.38
N LEU A 335 -4.96 -23.82 -11.61
CA LEU A 335 -4.44 -24.73 -12.65
C LEU A 335 -4.57 -24.15 -14.06
N SER A 336 -5.57 -23.30 -14.28
CA SER A 336 -5.79 -22.59 -15.54
C SER A 336 -6.42 -21.23 -15.30
N TRP A 337 -6.26 -20.31 -16.26
CA TRP A 337 -6.84 -18.97 -16.21
C TRP A 337 -8.11 -18.90 -17.06
N PRO A 338 -9.31 -18.74 -16.47
CA PRO A 338 -10.56 -18.80 -17.22
C PRO A 338 -10.78 -17.58 -18.12
N LYS A 339 -10.14 -16.45 -17.80
CA LYS A 339 -10.26 -15.19 -18.56
C LYS A 339 -8.88 -14.72 -19.04
N PRO A 340 -8.78 -14.03 -20.19
CA PRO A 340 -7.54 -13.38 -20.61
C PRO A 340 -7.18 -12.21 -19.67
N VAL A 341 -5.94 -11.73 -19.77
CA VAL A 341 -5.53 -10.48 -19.10
C VAL A 341 -6.29 -9.33 -19.76
N THR A 342 -6.90 -8.46 -18.95
CA THR A 342 -7.66 -7.32 -19.43
C THR A 342 -6.78 -6.06 -19.43
N TYR A 343 -7.01 -5.18 -20.40
CA TYR A 343 -6.27 -3.93 -20.58
C TYR A 343 -7.09 -2.75 -20.08
N VAL A 344 -6.40 -1.81 -19.44
CA VAL A 344 -6.96 -0.56 -18.93
C VAL A 344 -6.97 0.49 -20.03
N PRO A 345 -8.10 1.19 -20.26
CA PRO A 345 -8.10 2.30 -21.20
C PRO A 345 -7.19 3.43 -20.69
N LEU A 346 -6.05 3.67 -21.33
CA LEU A 346 -5.04 4.63 -20.87
C LEU A 346 -5.55 6.07 -20.79
N HIS A 347 -6.49 6.45 -21.64
CA HIS A 347 -7.13 7.77 -21.60
C HIS A 347 -7.91 8.02 -20.30
N ALA A 348 -8.21 6.97 -19.54
CA ALA A 348 -8.88 7.06 -18.26
C ALA A 348 -7.90 7.37 -17.11
N LEU A 349 -6.58 7.30 -17.34
CA LEU A 349 -5.57 7.66 -16.35
C LEU A 349 -5.23 9.15 -16.45
N PRO A 350 -5.14 9.88 -15.32
CA PRO A 350 -4.66 11.25 -15.33
C PRO A 350 -3.24 11.38 -15.88
N SER A 351 -3.00 12.43 -16.67
CA SER A 351 -1.68 12.74 -17.25
C SER A 351 -0.65 13.12 -16.19
N GLN A 352 -1.08 13.74 -15.09
CA GLN A 352 -0.22 14.11 -13.96
C GLN A 352 0.09 12.88 -13.12
N SER A 353 1.38 12.56 -12.97
CA SER A 353 1.83 11.41 -12.17
C SER A 353 1.98 11.71 -10.68
N VAL A 354 2.22 12.97 -10.31
CA VAL A 354 2.56 13.39 -8.94
C VAL A 354 1.49 14.34 -8.39
N ALA A 355 1.19 14.21 -7.10
CA ALA A 355 0.30 15.11 -6.38
C ALA A 355 0.93 16.51 -6.17
N LEU A 356 0.13 17.57 -6.24
CA LEU A 356 0.57 18.95 -6.04
C LEU A 356 0.60 19.29 -4.54
N ILE A 357 1.61 18.76 -3.83
CA ILE A 357 1.73 18.90 -2.36
C ILE A 357 1.77 20.37 -1.89
N SER A 358 2.30 21.28 -2.71
CA SER A 358 2.29 22.72 -2.41
C SER A 358 0.89 23.29 -2.21
N ALA A 359 -0.15 22.69 -2.80
CA ALA A 359 -1.53 23.11 -2.58
C ALA A 359 -2.01 22.84 -1.13
N MET A 360 -1.39 21.91 -0.40
CA MET A 360 -1.69 21.65 1.02
C MET A 360 -1.20 22.76 1.95
N GLN A 361 -0.29 23.62 1.49
CA GLN A 361 0.29 24.72 2.29
C GLN A 361 -0.56 25.99 2.24
N ASN A 362 -1.57 26.04 1.38
CA ASN A 362 -2.50 27.16 1.29
C ASN A 362 -3.52 27.13 2.43
N GLU A 363 -4.06 28.30 2.79
CA GLU A 363 -5.20 28.38 3.72
C GLU A 363 -6.37 27.52 3.22
N GLN A 364 -7.00 26.78 4.13
CA GLN A 364 -8.13 25.94 3.75
C GLN A 364 -9.29 26.83 3.27
N PRO A 365 -9.85 26.54 2.08
CA PRO A 365 -10.95 27.32 1.56
C PRO A 365 -12.16 27.20 2.51
N VAL A 366 -12.80 28.34 2.76
CA VAL A 366 -13.98 28.44 3.64
C VAL A 366 -15.23 28.41 2.79
N PHE A 367 -16.19 27.57 3.17
CA PHE A 367 -17.49 27.53 2.52
C PHE A 367 -18.33 28.75 2.92
N ASP A 368 -18.75 29.50 1.92
CA ASP A 368 -19.74 30.58 2.01
C ASP A 368 -21.07 30.10 1.38
N PRO A 369 -22.18 30.05 2.14
CA PRO A 369 -23.48 29.60 1.65
C PRO A 369 -24.15 30.52 0.62
N GLU A 370 -23.72 31.78 0.51
CA GLU A 370 -24.29 32.77 -0.41
C GLU A 370 -23.66 32.68 -1.81
N LEU A 371 -22.54 31.96 -1.96
CA LEU A 371 -21.87 31.77 -3.24
C LEU A 371 -22.48 30.62 -4.04
N THR A 372 -22.39 30.75 -5.36
CA THR A 372 -22.65 29.66 -6.30
C THR A 372 -21.38 28.84 -6.46
N TYR A 373 -21.48 27.52 -6.51
CA TYR A 373 -20.35 26.61 -6.66
C TYR A 373 -20.45 25.78 -7.94
N GLN A 374 -19.30 25.36 -8.44
CA GLN A 374 -19.15 24.43 -9.55
C GLN A 374 -18.13 23.35 -9.19
N ARG A 375 -18.18 22.19 -9.86
CA ARG A 375 -17.12 21.17 -9.75
C ARG A 375 -15.77 21.77 -10.11
N ALA A 376 -14.76 21.49 -9.30
CA ALA A 376 -13.40 21.91 -9.58
C ALA A 376 -12.86 21.22 -10.86
N HIS A 377 -12.07 21.94 -11.65
CA HIS A 377 -11.41 21.37 -12.82
C HIS A 377 -10.42 20.27 -12.42
N GLY A 378 -10.26 19.28 -13.31
CA GLY A 378 -9.30 18.18 -13.10
C GLY A 378 -9.77 17.11 -12.12
N THR A 379 -11.00 17.19 -11.60
CA THR A 379 -11.57 16.13 -10.78
C THR A 379 -11.73 14.85 -11.61
N ILE A 380 -11.42 13.71 -10.98
CA ILE A 380 -11.46 12.39 -11.60
C ILE A 380 -12.45 11.53 -10.83
N GLN A 381 -13.33 10.83 -11.54
CA GLN A 381 -14.36 10.01 -10.92
C GLN A 381 -14.34 8.58 -11.44
N ALA A 382 -14.62 7.64 -10.54
CA ALA A 382 -14.84 6.24 -10.86
C ALA A 382 -16.16 5.79 -10.23
N CYS A 383 -17.01 5.16 -11.04
CA CYS A 383 -18.23 4.51 -10.55
C CYS A 383 -17.99 3.00 -10.50
N VAL A 384 -18.19 2.41 -9.32
CA VAL A 384 -18.09 0.97 -9.12
C VAL A 384 -19.39 0.48 -8.50
N ASP A 385 -20.10 -0.36 -9.24
CA ASP A 385 -21.47 -0.77 -8.94
C ASP A 385 -22.38 0.48 -8.80
N GLU A 386 -22.80 0.84 -7.58
CA GLU A 386 -23.60 2.04 -7.27
C GLU A 386 -22.84 3.08 -6.42
N GLN A 387 -21.53 2.89 -6.26
CA GLN A 387 -20.68 3.74 -5.41
C GLN A 387 -19.82 4.66 -6.27
N LEU A 388 -19.82 5.95 -5.92
CA LEU A 388 -19.07 6.99 -6.62
C LEU A 388 -17.82 7.38 -5.83
N TYR A 389 -16.68 7.29 -6.48
CA TYR A 389 -15.39 7.74 -5.96
C TYR A 389 -14.95 8.97 -6.74
N VAL A 390 -14.48 10.00 -6.03
CA VAL A 390 -14.00 11.24 -6.63
C VAL A 390 -12.62 11.60 -6.07
N SER A 391 -11.70 11.96 -6.95
CA SER A 391 -10.39 12.52 -6.63
C SER A 391 -10.34 13.97 -7.08
N ASP A 392 -9.69 14.81 -6.28
CA ASP A 392 -9.46 16.22 -6.60
C ASP A 392 -8.40 16.40 -7.71
N GLY A 393 -8.43 17.55 -8.38
CA GLY A 393 -7.49 17.87 -9.47
C GLY A 393 -6.07 18.20 -9.02
N HIS A 394 -5.80 18.32 -7.71
CA HIS A 394 -4.44 18.44 -7.18
C HIS A 394 -3.83 17.08 -6.82
N GLY A 395 -4.60 15.99 -6.90
CA GLY A 395 -4.15 14.64 -6.62
C GLY A 395 -3.94 14.37 -5.13
N LEU A 396 -4.62 15.11 -4.24
CA LEU A 396 -4.39 15.11 -2.79
C LEU A 396 -5.28 14.15 -2.00
N GLY A 397 -6.39 13.68 -2.57
CA GLY A 397 -7.36 12.85 -1.88
C GLY A 397 -8.22 12.02 -2.82
N ILE A 398 -8.75 10.92 -2.29
CA ILE A 398 -9.82 10.13 -2.91
C ILE A 398 -10.98 10.16 -1.92
N HIS A 399 -12.21 10.32 -2.42
CA HIS A 399 -13.41 10.47 -1.63
C HIS A 399 -14.44 9.47 -2.10
N ARG A 400 -14.88 8.59 -1.20
CA ARG A 400 -16.05 7.75 -1.44
C ARG A 400 -17.29 8.55 -1.05
N LEU A 401 -18.12 8.85 -2.05
CA LEU A 401 -19.35 9.59 -1.85
C LEU A 401 -20.44 8.64 -1.38
N ASN A 402 -21.07 9.01 -0.26
CA ASN A 402 -22.32 8.36 0.13
C ASN A 402 -23.44 8.74 -0.86
N PRO A 403 -24.59 8.05 -0.86
CA PRO A 403 -25.68 8.28 -1.81
C PRO A 403 -26.17 9.74 -1.84
N GLY A 404 -26.35 10.38 -0.68
CA GLY A 404 -26.77 11.79 -0.61
C GLY A 404 -25.75 12.75 -1.22
N SER A 405 -24.47 12.58 -0.89
CA SER A 405 -23.39 13.38 -1.46
C SER A 405 -23.17 13.11 -2.96
N SER A 406 -23.51 11.92 -3.45
CA SER A 406 -23.45 11.60 -4.89
C SER A 406 -24.54 12.33 -5.68
N VAL A 407 -25.72 12.51 -5.09
CA VAL A 407 -26.79 13.33 -5.70
C VAL A 407 -26.37 14.79 -5.73
N ILE A 408 -25.86 15.34 -4.62
CA ILE A 408 -25.36 16.73 -4.57
C ILE A 408 -24.22 16.92 -5.59
N TRP A 409 -23.30 15.96 -5.68
CA TRP A 409 -22.24 15.97 -6.69
C TRP A 409 -22.80 16.03 -8.11
N SER A 410 -23.84 15.24 -8.41
CA SER A 410 -24.52 15.21 -9.71
C SER A 410 -25.20 16.55 -10.05
N ILE A 411 -25.86 17.16 -9.07
CA ILE A 411 -26.51 18.48 -9.22
C ILE A 411 -25.48 19.57 -9.58
N LEU A 412 -24.27 19.50 -9.01
CA LEU A 412 -23.17 20.45 -9.24
C LEU A 412 -22.52 20.33 -10.64
N GLU A 413 -23.08 19.53 -11.55
CA GLU A 413 -22.79 19.68 -13.00
C GLU A 413 -23.22 21.04 -13.52
N GLU A 414 -24.28 21.59 -12.93
CA GLU A 414 -24.69 22.97 -13.10
C GLU A 414 -24.22 23.82 -11.92
N HIS A 415 -23.99 25.11 -12.17
CA HIS A 415 -23.55 26.02 -11.12
C HIS A 415 -24.73 26.30 -10.19
N MET A 416 -24.61 25.91 -8.92
CA MET A 416 -25.70 26.08 -7.96
C MET A 416 -25.20 26.55 -6.58
N ASN A 417 -26.05 27.30 -5.89
CA ASN A 417 -25.85 27.71 -4.50
C ASN A 417 -26.57 26.77 -3.52
N LEU A 418 -26.35 26.97 -2.22
CA LEU A 418 -26.95 26.12 -1.17
C LEU A 418 -28.48 26.12 -1.20
N VAL A 419 -29.11 27.25 -1.50
CA VAL A 419 -30.57 27.38 -1.50
C VAL A 419 -31.17 26.56 -2.63
N GLU A 420 -30.65 26.71 -3.84
CA GLU A 420 -31.10 25.98 -5.04
C GLU A 420 -30.99 24.46 -4.85
N ILE A 421 -29.85 23.98 -4.33
CA ILE A 421 -29.63 22.56 -4.04
C ILE A 421 -30.62 22.05 -2.98
N THR A 422 -30.86 22.86 -1.93
CA THR A 422 -31.81 22.51 -0.87
C THR A 422 -33.24 22.41 -1.40
N ASP A 423 -33.64 23.32 -2.29
CA ASP A 423 -34.98 23.35 -2.89
C ASP A 423 -35.18 22.13 -3.80
N LEU A 424 -34.22 21.83 -4.68
CA LEU A 424 -34.25 20.65 -5.54
C LEU A 424 -34.37 19.35 -4.72
N LEU A 425 -33.59 19.21 -3.66
CA LEU A 425 -33.64 18.02 -2.81
C LEU A 425 -34.92 17.95 -1.98
N SER A 426 -35.48 19.09 -1.57
CA SER A 426 -36.76 19.13 -0.85
C SER A 426 -37.93 18.71 -1.75
N VAL A 427 -37.87 18.99 -3.06
CA VAL A 427 -38.82 18.47 -4.05
C VAL A 427 -38.64 16.97 -4.27
N ALA A 428 -37.40 16.49 -4.35
CA ALA A 428 -37.10 15.06 -4.53
C ALA A 428 -37.44 14.21 -3.29
N PHE A 429 -37.43 14.80 -2.09
CA PHE A 429 -37.66 14.14 -0.80
C PHE A 429 -38.72 14.88 0.04
N PRO A 430 -40.00 14.87 -0.38
CA PRO A 430 -41.06 15.66 0.27
C PRO A 430 -41.39 15.21 1.69
N ASP A 431 -41.05 13.97 2.05
CA ASP A 431 -41.30 13.39 3.37
C ASP A 431 -40.22 13.76 4.42
N GLU A 432 -39.12 14.41 4.01
CA GLU A 432 -38.02 14.79 4.89
C GLU A 432 -38.10 16.28 5.29
N CYS A 433 -37.62 16.59 6.50
CA CYS A 433 -37.64 17.96 7.01
C CYS A 433 -36.66 18.86 6.24
N THR A 434 -37.14 19.94 5.61
CA THR A 434 -36.33 20.92 4.86
C THR A 434 -35.14 21.46 5.65
N THR A 435 -35.30 21.74 6.95
CA THR A 435 -34.20 22.21 7.81
C THR A 435 -33.07 21.18 7.91
N ARG A 436 -33.42 19.89 7.93
CA ARG A 436 -32.47 18.78 7.96
C ARG A 436 -31.75 18.66 6.61
N ILE A 437 -32.49 18.70 5.50
CA ILE A 437 -31.92 18.72 4.14
C ILE A 437 -30.92 19.88 4.00
N LYS A 438 -31.31 21.11 4.35
CA LYS A 438 -30.43 22.28 4.29
C LYS A 438 -29.13 22.08 5.09
N THR A 439 -29.24 21.53 6.29
CA THR A 439 -28.08 21.26 7.16
C THR A 439 -27.13 20.24 6.55
N ASP A 440 -27.67 19.16 5.98
CA ASP A 440 -26.88 18.09 5.35
C ASP A 440 -26.24 18.57 4.03
N CYS A 441 -26.94 19.38 3.24
CA CYS A 441 -26.39 20.06 2.06
C CYS A 441 -25.23 20.98 2.43
N ALA A 442 -25.41 21.85 3.43
CA ALA A 442 -24.39 22.78 3.87
C ALA A 442 -23.13 22.05 4.35
N LYS A 443 -23.28 20.98 5.14
CA LYS A 443 -22.16 20.14 5.58
C LYS A 443 -21.46 19.46 4.40
N THR A 444 -22.20 18.96 3.42
CA THR A 444 -21.64 18.28 2.25
C THR A 444 -20.84 19.26 1.38
N LEU A 445 -21.41 20.43 1.06
CA LEU A 445 -20.72 21.47 0.31
C LEU A 445 -19.47 21.97 1.05
N GLN A 446 -19.55 22.16 2.36
CA GLN A 446 -18.39 22.49 3.18
C GLN A 446 -17.28 21.44 3.06
N GLN A 447 -17.61 20.15 3.09
CA GLN A 447 -16.63 19.09 2.94
C GLN A 447 -16.05 19.03 1.52
N PHE A 448 -16.84 19.30 0.49
CA PHE A 448 -16.37 19.40 -0.89
C PHE A 448 -15.39 20.56 -1.09
N VAL A 449 -15.70 21.74 -0.54
CA VAL A 449 -14.79 22.90 -0.56
C VAL A 449 -13.47 22.58 0.13
N GLN A 450 -13.53 22.07 1.37
CA GLN A 450 -12.34 21.68 2.15
C GLN A 450 -11.51 20.56 1.50
N SER A 451 -12.08 19.83 0.56
CA SER A 451 -11.41 18.75 -0.17
C SER A 451 -11.09 19.13 -1.61
N HIS A 452 -11.22 20.42 -1.97
CA HIS A 452 -10.94 20.96 -3.30
C HIS A 452 -11.74 20.29 -4.44
N LEU A 453 -12.89 19.70 -4.13
CA LEU A 453 -13.76 19.05 -5.11
C LEU A 453 -14.65 20.06 -5.85
N ILE A 454 -14.94 21.20 -5.21
CA ILE A 454 -15.74 22.28 -5.76
C ILE A 454 -15.05 23.62 -5.49
N VAL A 455 -15.34 24.61 -6.33
CA VAL A 455 -14.84 25.98 -6.21
C VAL A 455 -15.98 26.98 -6.40
N PRO A 456 -15.90 28.20 -5.85
CA PRO A 456 -16.86 29.25 -6.18
C PRO A 456 -16.89 29.48 -7.69
N ALA A 457 -18.09 29.56 -8.25
CA ALA A 457 -18.33 30.00 -9.60
C ALA A 457 -18.21 31.53 -9.63
N CYS A 458 -16.97 32.05 -9.61
CA CYS A 458 -16.74 33.48 -9.81
C CYS A 458 -16.46 33.77 -11.29
N SER A 459 -17.14 34.80 -11.79
CA SER A 459 -17.10 35.34 -13.15
C SER A 459 -15.67 35.53 -13.67
N LEU A 460 -15.36 34.86 -14.78
CA LEU A 460 -14.11 34.98 -15.54
C LEU A 460 -13.92 36.35 -16.24
N GLU A 461 -14.47 37.45 -15.73
CA GLU A 461 -14.43 38.76 -16.43
C GLU A 461 -13.47 39.81 -15.85
N GLU A 462 -12.78 39.60 -14.73
CA GLU A 462 -11.82 40.61 -14.24
C GLU A 462 -10.45 40.02 -13.93
N LYS A 463 -9.64 39.85 -14.99
CA LYS A 463 -8.17 40.04 -15.00
C LYS A 463 -7.60 39.93 -16.43
N VAL A 464 -8.10 40.77 -17.32
CA VAL A 464 -7.30 41.31 -18.44
C VAL A 464 -7.39 42.82 -18.33
N GLY A 465 -6.37 43.41 -17.72
CA GLY A 465 -6.16 44.85 -17.58
C GLY A 465 -4.67 45.11 -17.53
#